data_AF-A0A815EKG8-F1
#
_entry.id   AF-A0A815EKG8-F1
#
_cell.length_a   1.000
_cell.length_b   1.000
_cell.length_c   1.000
_cell.angle_alpha   90.00
_cell.angle_beta   90.00
_cell.angle_gamma   90.00
#
_symmetry.space_group_name_H-M   'P 1'
#
loop_
_entity.id
_entity.type
_entity.pdbx_description
1 polymer ?
#
loop_
_entity_poly.entity_id
_entity_poly.type
_entity_poly.pdbx_seq_one_letter_code
_entity_poly.pdbx_strand_id
1 'polypeptide(L)'
;MSMKPSAGIEFDGAIISVDQQHDVEATPSVEELTTLKRVSDRFPLTAWLIIIGEFCEGFTFYGTLAIMQNYIQFPVSDSENKQPGALNLGQRTATLMTALYFLFCHLTPIVAAIIADQFWGKYKTVVVASFIYLIGLIVLTLTSIPMSIAAGAALPGLIVAMILLGIAAGAVKSTTSPFMAEQYTRKMPVIKG
;
A
#
# COMPACT_ATOMS: atom_id res chain seq x y z
N MET A 1 -44.90 19.15 -25.38
CA MET A 1 -45.50 17.83 -25.10
C MET A 1 -44.53 17.09 -24.17
N SER A 2 -44.31 17.57 -22.95
CA SER A 2 -45.04 17.24 -21.71
C SER A 2 -45.19 15.73 -21.51
N MET A 3 -44.23 15.14 -20.80
CA MET A 3 -44.31 13.79 -20.24
C MET A 3 -44.80 13.94 -18.79
N LYS A 4 -45.91 13.26 -18.44
CA LYS A 4 -46.31 12.98 -17.06
C LYS A 4 -46.02 11.51 -16.72
N PRO A 5 -45.87 11.17 -15.42
CA PRO A 5 -45.17 9.98 -14.92
C PRO A 5 -46.11 8.88 -14.39
N SER A 6 -45.52 7.74 -14.02
CA SER A 6 -45.81 6.91 -12.83
C SER A 6 -45.70 5.41 -13.11
N ALA A 7 -44.87 4.71 -12.33
CA ALA A 7 -45.24 3.45 -11.70
C ALA A 7 -44.23 3.19 -10.57
N GLY A 8 -44.70 3.35 -9.32
CA GLY A 8 -43.95 3.02 -8.12
C GLY A 8 -43.92 1.53 -7.85
N ILE A 9 -42.96 1.12 -7.02
CA ILE A 9 -43.04 -0.07 -6.18
C ILE A 9 -42.78 0.42 -4.76
N GLU A 10 -43.86 0.51 -3.98
CA GLU A 10 -43.83 0.66 -2.53
C GLU A 10 -43.49 -0.68 -1.89
N PHE A 11 -42.57 -0.68 -0.93
CA PHE A 11 -42.53 -1.63 0.17
C PHE A 11 -42.37 -0.86 1.48
N ASP A 12 -43.52 -0.67 2.12
CA ASP A 12 -43.78 -0.85 3.56
C ASP A 12 -42.69 -0.42 4.58
N GLY A 13 -42.99 0.67 5.29
CA GLY A 13 -42.99 0.58 6.76
C GLY A 13 -41.69 0.77 7.54
N ALA A 14 -40.77 1.64 7.12
CA ALA A 14 -39.77 2.23 8.03
C ALA A 14 -39.26 3.57 7.49
N ILE A 15 -39.90 4.67 7.90
CA ILE A 15 -39.45 6.02 7.61
C ILE A 15 -38.21 6.31 8.48
N ILE A 16 -37.03 5.90 8.02
CA ILE A 16 -35.80 6.57 8.43
C ILE A 16 -35.81 7.88 7.68
N SER A 17 -36.12 8.97 8.38
CA SER A 17 -35.94 10.33 7.88
C SER A 17 -34.44 10.57 7.66
N VAL A 18 -33.93 10.12 6.52
CA VAL A 18 -32.68 10.63 5.97
C VAL A 18 -33.03 12.01 5.48
N ASP A 19 -32.75 13.00 6.34
CA ASP A 19 -32.86 14.41 6.03
C ASP A 19 -32.00 14.68 4.80
N GLN A 20 -32.65 14.69 3.63
CA GLN A 20 -32.02 14.95 2.35
C GLN A 20 -31.88 16.47 2.24
N GLN A 21 -30.99 17.02 3.07
CA GLN A 21 -30.45 18.37 2.90
C GLN A 21 -29.59 18.31 1.63
N HIS A 22 -30.24 18.58 0.49
CA HIS A 22 -29.59 18.76 -0.79
C HIS A 22 -28.88 20.13 -0.72
N ASP A 23 -27.72 20.18 -0.07
CA ASP A 23 -26.82 21.32 -0.15
C ASP A 23 -26.37 21.42 -1.61
N VAL A 24 -27.02 22.30 -2.37
CA VAL A 24 -26.55 22.73 -3.68
C VAL A 24 -25.22 23.45 -3.42
N GLU A 25 -24.11 22.71 -3.51
CA GLU A 25 -22.76 23.26 -3.37
C GLU A 25 -22.53 24.32 -4.46
N ALA A 26 -22.81 25.57 -4.11
CA ALA A 26 -22.58 26.71 -4.99
C ALA A 26 -21.06 26.88 -5.19
N THR A 27 -20.64 26.87 -6.45
CA THR A 27 -19.28 27.26 -6.81
C THR A 27 -19.09 28.74 -6.47
N PRO A 28 -18.09 29.13 -5.67
CA PRO A 28 -17.90 30.50 -5.23
C PRO A 28 -17.52 31.41 -6.39
N SER A 29 -18.06 32.63 -6.38
CA SER A 29 -17.62 33.70 -7.27
C SER A 29 -16.19 34.19 -6.92
N VAL A 30 -15.55 34.93 -7.83
CA VAL A 30 -14.16 35.41 -7.65
C VAL A 30 -14.01 36.28 -6.38
N GLU A 31 -15.05 37.06 -6.05
CA GLU A 31 -15.09 37.91 -4.86
C GLU A 31 -15.24 37.09 -3.56
N GLU A 32 -16.01 36.01 -3.62
CA GLU A 32 -16.21 35.08 -2.51
C GLU A 32 -14.97 34.25 -2.21
N LEU A 33 -14.18 33.88 -3.23
CA LEU A 33 -12.89 33.18 -3.04
C LEU A 33 -11.87 34.00 -2.25
N THR A 34 -11.93 35.33 -2.33
CA THR A 34 -11.04 36.24 -1.58
C THR A 34 -11.59 36.60 -0.20
N THR A 35 -12.90 36.52 -0.01
CA THR A 35 -13.57 36.97 1.21
C THR A 35 -13.86 35.83 2.19
N LEU A 36 -14.19 34.63 1.69
CA LEU A 36 -14.48 33.48 2.55
C LEU A 36 -13.22 32.87 3.17
N LYS A 37 -13.33 32.49 4.44
CA LYS A 37 -12.30 31.74 5.15
C LYS A 37 -12.18 30.35 4.54
N ARG A 38 -10.96 29.98 4.14
CA ARG A 38 -10.66 28.62 3.68
C ARG A 38 -10.76 27.66 4.87
N VAL A 39 -11.68 26.69 4.78
CA VAL A 39 -11.83 25.61 5.76
C VAL A 39 -11.38 24.31 5.08
N SER A 40 -10.50 23.56 5.74
CA SER A 40 -10.10 22.24 5.25
C SER A 40 -11.32 21.34 5.15
N ASP A 41 -11.45 20.67 4.01
CA ASP A 41 -12.48 19.68 3.84
C ASP A 41 -12.20 18.42 4.68
N ARG A 42 -13.23 17.62 4.94
CA ARG A 42 -13.09 16.39 5.73
C ARG A 42 -12.42 15.32 4.87
N PHE A 43 -11.31 14.78 5.36
CA PHE A 43 -10.60 13.70 4.68
C PHE A 43 -11.47 12.43 4.68
N PRO A 44 -11.74 11.80 3.51
CA PRO A 44 -12.53 10.59 3.47
C PRO A 44 -11.82 9.47 4.25
N LEU A 45 -12.58 8.64 4.97
CA LEU A 45 -12.01 7.54 5.77
C LEU A 45 -11.17 6.58 4.91
N THR A 46 -11.53 6.38 3.64
CA THR A 46 -10.76 5.57 2.69
C THR A 46 -9.33 6.08 2.53
N ALA A 47 -9.15 7.40 2.46
CA ALA A 47 -7.83 7.98 2.30
C ALA A 47 -6.98 7.86 3.59
N TRP A 48 -7.60 7.86 4.78
CA TRP A 48 -6.91 7.50 6.03
C TRP A 48 -6.40 6.05 6.04
N LEU A 49 -7.20 5.10 5.56
CA LEU A 49 -6.80 3.69 5.49
C LEU A 49 -5.61 3.48 4.56
N ILE A 50 -5.56 4.18 3.43
CA ILE A 50 -4.44 4.09 2.48
C ILE A 50 -3.16 4.67 3.09
N ILE A 51 -3.25 5.81 3.82
CA ILE A 51 -2.09 6.39 4.52
C ILE A 51 -1.52 5.41 5.54
N ILE A 52 -2.37 4.76 6.33
CA ILE A 52 -1.93 3.73 7.29
C ILE A 52 -1.29 2.55 6.55
N GLY A 53 -1.88 2.12 5.43
CA GLY A 53 -1.31 1.07 4.58
C GLY A 53 0.09 1.41 4.06
N GLU A 54 0.28 2.62 3.55
CA GLU A 54 1.59 3.10 3.05
C GLU A 54 2.61 3.21 4.19
N PHE A 55 2.18 3.65 5.36
CA PHE A 55 3.04 3.67 6.55
C PHE A 55 3.47 2.26 6.98
N CYS A 56 2.54 1.30 7.00
CA CYS A 56 2.84 -0.09 7.32
C CYS A 56 3.76 -0.75 6.28
N GLU A 57 3.58 -0.44 5.00
CA GLU A 57 4.48 -0.87 3.92
C GLU A 57 5.88 -0.33 4.16
N GLY A 58 6.01 0.99 4.39
CA GLY A 58 7.29 1.63 4.66
C GLY A 58 7.98 1.05 5.90
N PHE A 59 7.23 0.88 7.00
CA PHE A 59 7.74 0.26 8.23
C PHE A 59 8.30 -1.14 7.96
N THR A 60 7.55 -1.96 7.23
CA THR A 60 7.94 -3.33 6.92
C THR A 60 9.11 -3.37 5.95
N PHE A 61 9.18 -2.46 4.97
CA PHE A 61 10.28 -2.35 4.02
C PHE A 61 11.60 -2.02 4.73
N TYR A 62 11.63 -0.97 5.54
CA TYR A 62 12.83 -0.59 6.29
C TYR A 62 13.19 -1.60 7.40
N GLY A 63 12.19 -2.18 8.06
CA GLY A 63 12.39 -3.24 9.05
C GLY A 63 13.02 -4.49 8.44
N THR A 64 12.52 -4.93 7.28
CA THR A 64 13.06 -6.09 6.56
C THR A 64 14.50 -5.84 6.12
N LEU A 65 14.85 -4.65 5.64
CA LEU A 65 16.23 -4.32 5.26
C LEU A 65 17.21 -4.45 6.43
N ALA A 66 16.86 -3.91 7.60
CA ALA A 66 17.71 -3.97 8.78
C ALA A 66 17.90 -5.40 9.29
N ILE A 67 16.81 -6.18 9.36
CA ILE A 67 16.85 -7.57 9.81
C ILE A 67 17.60 -8.44 8.80
N MET A 68 17.36 -8.25 7.50
CA MET A 68 17.99 -9.03 6.43
C MET A 68 19.50 -8.87 6.39
N GLN A 69 20.01 -7.64 6.57
CA GLN A 69 21.45 -7.40 6.63
C GLN A 69 22.09 -8.22 7.77
N ASN A 70 21.49 -8.21 8.96
CA ASN A 70 21.97 -8.98 10.11
C ASN A 70 21.81 -10.49 9.90
N TYR A 71 20.68 -10.92 9.33
CA TYR A 71 20.35 -12.31 9.03
C TYR A 71 21.35 -12.97 8.07
N ILE A 72 21.82 -12.23 7.07
CA ILE A 72 22.82 -12.71 6.10
C ILE A 72 24.24 -12.66 6.69
N GLN A 73 24.55 -11.62 7.47
CA GLN A 73 25.92 -11.35 7.95
C GLN A 73 26.37 -12.29 9.07
N PHE A 74 25.53 -12.52 10.09
CA PHE A 74 25.93 -13.22 11.32
C PHE A 74 25.47 -14.69 11.36
N PRO A 75 26.14 -15.58 12.13
CA PRO A 75 25.68 -16.96 12.37
C PRO A 75 24.52 -17.04 13.38
N VAL A 76 23.85 -18.21 13.43
CA VAL A 76 22.76 -18.53 14.38
C VAL A 76 23.22 -18.51 15.84
N SER A 77 24.49 -18.87 16.10
CA SER A 77 25.04 -18.99 17.45
C SER A 77 26.42 -18.35 17.53
N ASP A 78 26.47 -17.02 17.60
CA ASP A 78 27.70 -16.36 18.03
C ASP A 78 27.65 -16.16 19.55
N SER A 79 28.49 -16.92 20.28
CA SER A 79 28.59 -16.81 21.74
C SER A 79 29.31 -15.53 22.17
N GLU A 80 30.00 -14.86 21.25
CA GLU A 80 30.76 -13.63 21.54
C GLU A 80 29.99 -12.35 21.14
N ASN A 81 29.26 -12.37 20.02
CA ASN A 81 28.47 -11.23 19.56
C ASN A 81 26.96 -11.53 19.70
N LYS A 82 26.27 -10.83 20.60
CA LYS A 82 24.81 -10.96 20.85
C LYS A 82 23.91 -10.51 19.67
N GLN A 83 24.44 -10.44 18.45
CA GLN A 83 23.72 -9.97 17.28
C GLN A 83 23.02 -11.17 16.60
N PRO A 84 21.67 -11.13 16.46
CA PRO A 84 20.93 -12.23 15.87
C PRO A 84 21.19 -12.34 14.35
N GLY A 85 21.60 -13.53 13.90
CA GLY A 85 21.81 -13.86 12.49
C GLY A 85 21.45 -15.31 12.15
N ALA A 86 21.70 -15.73 10.91
CA ALA A 86 21.44 -17.12 10.50
C ALA A 86 22.41 -17.69 9.45
N LEU A 87 22.77 -16.95 8.40
CA LEU A 87 23.42 -17.53 7.22
C LEU A 87 24.96 -17.52 7.28
N ASN A 88 25.59 -16.68 8.11
CA ASN A 88 27.04 -16.53 8.21
C ASN A 88 27.77 -16.39 6.84
N LEU A 89 27.20 -15.60 5.94
CA LEU A 89 27.76 -15.36 4.59
C LEU A 89 28.72 -14.16 4.56
N GLY A 90 28.93 -13.51 5.70
CA GLY A 90 29.81 -12.37 5.86
C GLY A 90 29.22 -11.05 5.35
N GLN A 91 29.87 -9.95 5.75
CA GLN A 91 29.41 -8.59 5.48
C GLN A 91 29.33 -8.27 3.99
N ARG A 92 30.30 -8.74 3.19
CA ARG A 92 30.36 -8.48 1.75
C ARG A 92 29.13 -9.02 1.02
N THR A 93 28.73 -10.24 1.33
CA THR A 93 27.58 -10.90 0.71
C THR A 93 26.27 -10.26 1.16
N ALA A 94 26.16 -9.94 2.45
CA ALA A 94 24.99 -9.23 3.00
C ALA A 94 24.76 -7.89 2.30
N THR A 95 25.80 -7.05 2.19
CA THR A 95 25.70 -5.76 1.51
C THR A 95 25.36 -5.91 0.02
N LEU A 96 25.95 -6.89 -0.68
CA LEU A 96 25.63 -7.17 -2.08
C LEU A 96 24.15 -7.54 -2.25
N MET A 97 23.64 -8.47 -1.43
CA MET A 97 22.25 -8.92 -1.49
C MET A 97 21.27 -7.78 -1.19
N THR A 98 21.56 -6.98 -0.17
CA THR A 98 20.75 -5.80 0.19
C THR A 98 20.76 -4.76 -0.93
N ALA A 99 21.90 -4.51 -1.57
CA ALA A 99 22.00 -3.59 -2.70
C ALA A 99 21.22 -4.09 -3.93
N LEU A 100 21.31 -5.39 -4.24
CA LEU A 100 20.55 -6.01 -5.33
C LEU A 100 19.04 -5.96 -5.07
N TYR A 101 18.61 -6.19 -3.82
CA TYR A 101 17.21 -6.04 -3.45
C TYR A 101 16.72 -4.61 -3.61
N PHE A 102 17.52 -3.63 -3.18
CA PHE A 102 17.18 -2.22 -3.34
C PHE A 102 17.06 -1.86 -4.83
N LEU A 103 18.02 -2.28 -5.65
CA LEU A 103 17.97 -2.10 -7.10
C LEU A 103 16.70 -2.74 -7.70
N PHE A 104 16.39 -3.97 -7.31
CA PHE A 104 15.21 -4.69 -7.79
C PHE A 104 13.92 -3.97 -7.42
N CYS A 105 13.81 -3.46 -6.19
CA CYS A 105 12.66 -2.67 -5.74
C CYS A 105 12.50 -1.33 -6.48
N HIS A 106 13.57 -0.76 -7.05
CA HIS A 106 13.50 0.48 -7.84
C HIS A 106 13.25 0.23 -9.33
N LEU A 107 13.62 -0.95 -9.84
CA LEU A 107 13.33 -1.36 -11.21
C LEU A 107 11.89 -1.87 -11.38
N THR A 108 11.38 -2.61 -10.40
CA THR A 108 10.03 -3.19 -10.45
C THR A 108 8.90 -2.17 -10.65
N PRO A 109 8.90 -0.96 -10.05
CA PRO A 109 7.85 0.04 -10.29
C PRO A 109 7.64 0.37 -11.77
N ILE A 110 8.70 0.39 -12.57
CA ILE A 110 8.62 0.67 -14.01
C ILE A 110 7.85 -0.45 -14.71
N VAL A 111 8.20 -1.71 -14.43
CA VAL A 111 7.56 -2.88 -15.01
C VAL A 111 6.11 -3.00 -14.52
N ALA A 112 5.89 -2.78 -13.22
CA ALA A 112 4.58 -2.89 -12.61
C ALA A 112 3.62 -1.80 -13.11
N ALA A 113 4.09 -0.58 -13.35
CA ALA A 113 3.29 0.49 -13.94
C ALA A 113 2.77 0.12 -15.34
N ILE A 114 3.65 -0.40 -16.20
CA ILE A 114 3.27 -0.84 -17.55
C ILE A 114 2.20 -1.93 -17.48
N ILE A 115 2.35 -2.90 -16.57
CA ILE A 115 1.38 -3.98 -16.39
C ILE A 115 0.03 -3.45 -15.86
N ALA A 116 0.08 -2.54 -14.88
CA ALA A 116 -1.10 -1.93 -14.26
C ALA A 116 -1.95 -1.17 -15.29
N ASP A 117 -1.29 -0.43 -16.17
CA ASP A 117 -1.92 0.41 -17.19
C ASP A 117 -2.51 -0.41 -18.35
N GLN A 118 -1.89 -1.54 -18.72
CA GLN A 118 -2.29 -2.32 -19.90
C GLN A 118 -3.28 -3.45 -19.61
N PHE A 119 -3.20 -4.12 -18.44
CA PHE A 119 -3.90 -5.40 -18.25
C PHE A 119 -5.13 -5.34 -17.34
N TRP A 120 -5.06 -4.70 -16.16
CA TRP A 120 -6.03 -4.97 -15.09
C TRP A 120 -6.69 -3.75 -14.44
N GLY A 121 -6.17 -2.55 -14.67
CA GLY A 121 -6.62 -1.34 -13.98
C GLY A 121 -6.01 -1.21 -12.58
N LYS A 122 -6.01 0.02 -12.07
CA LYS A 122 -5.23 0.43 -10.88
C LYS A 122 -5.68 -0.29 -9.60
N TYR A 123 -7.00 -0.35 -9.34
CA TYR A 123 -7.54 -0.96 -8.12
C TYR A 123 -7.21 -2.46 -8.00
N LYS A 124 -7.38 -3.24 -9.08
CA LYS A 124 -7.05 -4.67 -9.07
C LYS A 124 -5.57 -4.92 -8.87
N THR A 125 -4.72 -4.07 -9.46
CA THR A 125 -3.27 -4.16 -9.30
C THR A 125 -2.86 -3.97 -7.85
N VAL A 126 -3.42 -2.98 -7.14
CA VAL A 126 -3.16 -2.75 -5.71
C VAL A 126 -3.54 -3.98 -4.89
N VAL A 127 -4.76 -4.52 -5.09
CA VAL A 127 -5.26 -5.67 -4.33
C VAL A 127 -4.36 -6.89 -4.54
N VAL A 128 -4.02 -7.21 -5.79
CA VAL A 128 -3.14 -8.34 -6.10
C VAL A 128 -1.74 -8.13 -5.52
N ALA A 129 -1.19 -6.91 -5.61
CA ALA A 129 0.09 -6.58 -5.02
C ALA A 129 0.09 -6.77 -3.51
N SER A 130 -0.98 -6.38 -2.80
CA SER A 130 -1.12 -6.62 -1.36
C SER A 130 -1.14 -8.11 -1.02
N PHE A 131 -1.79 -8.96 -1.82
CA PHE A 131 -1.75 -10.41 -1.62
C PHE A 131 -0.35 -10.99 -1.85
N ILE A 132 0.34 -10.57 -2.90
CA ILE A 132 1.73 -10.99 -3.18
C ILE A 132 2.64 -10.56 -2.02
N TYR A 133 2.45 -9.36 -1.49
CA TYR A 133 3.18 -8.84 -0.34
C TYR A 133 3.01 -9.75 0.89
N LEU A 134 1.75 -10.10 1.20
CA LEU A 134 1.42 -10.97 2.32
C LEU A 134 2.07 -12.35 2.18
N ILE A 135 2.02 -12.94 0.98
CA ILE A 135 2.68 -14.23 0.70
C ILE A 135 4.19 -14.10 0.88
N GLY A 136 4.82 -13.03 0.38
CA GLY A 136 6.24 -12.76 0.58
C GLY A 136 6.63 -12.70 2.06
N LEU A 137 5.82 -12.03 2.89
CA LEU A 137 6.04 -11.96 4.34
C LEU A 137 5.87 -13.32 5.02
N ILE A 138 4.88 -14.11 4.61
CA ILE A 138 4.67 -15.47 5.14
C ILE A 138 5.87 -16.35 4.81
N VAL A 139 6.34 -16.34 3.55
CA VAL A 139 7.53 -17.09 3.14
C VAL A 139 8.75 -16.64 3.93
N LEU A 140 8.96 -15.34 4.09
CA LEU A 140 10.07 -14.80 4.88
C LEU A 140 10.01 -15.28 6.34
N THR A 141 8.82 -15.22 6.94
CA THR A 141 8.62 -15.60 8.35
C THR A 141 8.83 -17.09 8.56
N LEU A 142 8.23 -17.94 7.71
CA LEU A 142 8.34 -19.39 7.81
C LEU A 142 9.78 -19.86 7.58
N THR A 143 10.49 -19.23 6.65
CA THR A 143 11.87 -19.62 6.32
C THR A 143 12.88 -19.19 7.38
N SER A 144 12.54 -18.17 8.18
CA SER A 144 13.34 -17.67 9.32
C SER A 144 13.12 -18.46 10.63
N ILE A 145 12.21 -19.44 10.66
CA ILE A 145 12.02 -20.34 11.81
C ILE A 145 13.27 -21.22 11.98
N PRO A 146 13.78 -21.45 13.21
CA PRO A 146 14.99 -22.24 13.45
C PRO A 146 14.96 -23.65 12.85
N MET A 147 13.77 -24.27 12.78
CA MET A 147 13.55 -25.57 12.12
C MET A 147 13.79 -25.51 10.60
N SER A 148 13.38 -24.44 9.93
CA SER A 148 13.61 -24.23 8.50
C SER A 148 15.08 -23.89 8.21
N ILE A 149 15.72 -23.14 9.11
CA ILE A 149 17.15 -22.82 9.01
C ILE A 149 17.99 -24.10 9.11
N ALA A 150 17.68 -24.98 10.08
CA ALA A 150 18.36 -26.27 10.23
C ALA A 150 18.17 -27.20 9.02
N ALA A 151 17.05 -27.06 8.29
CA ALA A 151 16.77 -27.81 7.07
C ALA A 151 17.48 -27.23 5.82
N GLY A 152 18.24 -26.12 5.95
CA GLY A 152 18.96 -25.49 4.84
C GLY A 152 18.08 -24.65 3.90
N ALA A 153 16.80 -24.43 4.25
CA ALA A 153 15.87 -23.66 3.41
C ALA A 153 15.98 -22.13 3.59
N ALA A 154 16.85 -21.66 4.50
CA ALA A 154 16.99 -20.25 4.86
C ALA A 154 17.40 -19.33 3.70
N LEU A 155 18.43 -19.73 2.93
CA LEU A 155 18.96 -18.95 1.81
C LEU A 155 18.00 -18.92 0.60
N PRO A 156 17.53 -20.06 0.05
CA PRO A 156 16.59 -20.04 -1.07
C PRO A 156 15.25 -19.40 -0.67
N GLY A 157 14.79 -19.61 0.58
CA GLY A 157 13.59 -18.98 1.11
C GLY A 157 13.69 -17.46 1.17
N LEU A 158 14.84 -16.94 1.61
CA LEU A 158 15.13 -15.50 1.62
C LEU A 158 15.11 -14.90 0.21
N ILE A 159 15.74 -15.55 -0.77
CA ILE A 159 15.76 -15.05 -2.16
C ILE A 159 14.34 -14.99 -2.75
N VAL A 160 13.53 -16.05 -2.54
CA VAL A 160 12.15 -16.08 -3.01
C VAL A 160 11.32 -14.97 -2.34
N ALA A 161 11.48 -14.79 -1.03
CA ALA A 161 10.82 -13.71 -0.30
C ALA A 161 11.24 -12.32 -0.83
N MET A 162 12.53 -12.09 -1.09
CA MET A 162 13.03 -10.83 -1.66
C MET A 162 12.42 -10.53 -3.04
N ILE A 163 12.25 -11.54 -3.89
CA ILE A 163 11.62 -11.36 -5.20
C ILE A 163 10.15 -11.01 -5.05
N LEU A 164 9.40 -11.75 -4.21
CA LEU A 164 7.97 -11.50 -4.00
C LEU A 164 7.70 -10.13 -3.38
N LEU A 165 8.46 -9.77 -2.33
CA LEU A 165 8.35 -8.48 -1.66
C LEU A 165 8.75 -7.33 -2.58
N GLY A 166 9.81 -7.50 -3.38
CA GLY A 166 10.24 -6.49 -4.35
C GLY A 166 9.21 -6.25 -5.45
N ILE A 167 8.56 -7.32 -5.95
CA ILE A 167 7.47 -7.21 -6.93
C ILE A 167 6.28 -6.45 -6.34
N ALA A 168 5.87 -6.85 -5.14
CA ALA A 168 4.74 -6.23 -4.46
C ALA A 168 4.99 -4.75 -4.12
N ALA A 169 6.17 -4.41 -3.56
CA ALA A 169 6.53 -3.04 -3.24
C ALA A 169 6.55 -2.14 -4.48
N GLY A 170 7.08 -2.64 -5.61
CA GLY A 170 7.08 -1.90 -6.87
C GLY A 170 5.67 -1.62 -7.40
N ALA A 171 4.78 -2.61 -7.33
CA ALA A 171 3.39 -2.46 -7.77
C ALA A 171 2.60 -1.47 -6.89
N VAL A 172 2.76 -1.54 -5.56
CA VAL A 172 2.13 -0.60 -4.63
C VAL A 172 2.61 0.83 -4.92
N LYS A 173 3.94 1.07 -4.98
CA LYS A 173 4.49 2.41 -5.20
C LYS A 173 4.05 3.07 -6.52
N SER A 174 3.85 2.28 -7.57
CA SER A 174 3.36 2.79 -8.87
C SER A 174 1.88 3.18 -8.87
N THR A 175 1.06 2.60 -7.99
CA THR A 175 -0.41 2.70 -8.04
C THR A 175 -1.02 3.46 -6.86
N THR A 176 -0.34 3.55 -5.71
CA THR A 176 -0.87 4.26 -4.53
C THR A 176 -1.09 5.76 -4.81
N SER A 177 -0.16 6.44 -5.47
CA SER A 177 -0.27 7.87 -5.80
C SER A 177 -1.53 8.24 -6.61
N PRO A 178 -1.81 7.59 -7.76
CA PRO A 178 -3.05 7.85 -8.48
C PRO A 178 -4.30 7.39 -7.71
N PHE A 179 -4.22 6.29 -6.94
CA PHE A 179 -5.35 5.82 -6.15
C PHE A 179 -5.75 6.80 -5.04
N MET A 180 -4.76 7.41 -4.36
CA MET A 180 -4.99 8.48 -3.37
C MET A 180 -5.63 9.71 -3.99
N ALA A 181 -5.18 10.11 -5.19
CA ALA A 181 -5.77 11.24 -5.91
C ALA A 181 -7.24 10.98 -6.29
N GLU A 182 -7.57 9.73 -6.65
CA GLU A 182 -8.96 9.33 -6.98
C GLU A 182 -9.90 9.36 -5.76
N GLN A 183 -9.39 9.23 -4.53
CA GLN A 183 -10.21 9.38 -3.32
C GLN A 183 -10.63 10.84 -3.05
N TYR A 184 -9.95 11.82 -3.66
CA TYR A 184 -10.33 13.23 -3.57
C TYR A 184 -11.28 13.61 -4.69
N THR A 185 -12.59 13.51 -4.43
CA THR A 185 -13.62 13.86 -5.42
C THR A 185 -13.85 15.38 -5.53
N ARG A 186 -13.51 16.16 -4.49
CA ARG A 186 -13.69 17.63 -4.50
C ARG A 186 -12.60 18.32 -5.30
N LYS A 187 -12.93 18.69 -6.54
CA LYS A 187 -12.05 19.42 -7.48
C LYS A 187 -12.24 20.93 -7.44
N MET A 188 -13.35 21.41 -6.86
CA MET A 188 -13.70 22.81 -6.79
C MET A 188 -13.94 23.23 -5.34
N PRO A 189 -13.54 24.45 -4.95
CA PRO A 189 -13.93 25.02 -3.67
C PRO A 189 -15.45 25.17 -3.64
N VAL A 190 -16.04 24.87 -2.50
CA VAL A 190 -17.48 24.87 -2.28
C VAL A 190 -17.77 25.63 -1.00
N ILE A 191 -18.82 26.44 -1.03
CA ILE A 191 -19.23 27.23 0.11
C ILE A 191 -19.84 26.30 1.14
N LYS A 192 -19.25 26.26 2.34
CA LYS A 192 -19.76 25.48 3.47
C LYS A 192 -20.70 26.40 4.25
N GLY A 193 -22.00 26.12 4.19
CA GLY A 193 -23.05 26.82 4.94
C GLY A 193 -22.95 26.60 6.44
#